data_AF-A0A2E2VQB3-F1
#
_entry.id   AF-A0A2E2VQB3-F1
#
_cell.length_a   1.000
_cell.length_b   1.000
_cell.length_c   1.000
_cell.angle_alpha   90.00
_cell.angle_beta   90.00
_cell.angle_gamma   90.00
#
_symmetry.space_group_name_H-M   'P 1'
#
loop_
_entity.id
_entity.type
_entity.pdbx_description
1 polymer ?
#
loop_
_entity_poly.entity_id
_entity_poly.type
_entity_poly.pdbx_seq_one_letter_code
_entity_poly.pdbx_strand_id
1 'polypeptide(L)'
;MNKTTKALLIPIAAFAVTVTGASAFNSEVLVKAGLNTDQVAAFERAHELRMEGDKEAARELIMGAGIDMETMHSIRDAMHEHQQEMRSVIDDAVEARDYAAFIEAVEGSPVADIVTSEDDFKRFVQAHELRAEGDKEAAQAIMNDLGFEPKEGRMKGHAGMHKENDESADHRNGRGARHAQ
;
A
#
# COMPACT_ATOMS: atom_id res chain seq x y z
N MET A 1 -27.83 -32.03 -17.60
CA MET A 1 -28.42 -30.85 -16.93
C MET A 1 -27.43 -29.72 -17.06
N ASN A 2 -27.63 -28.87 -18.06
CA ASN A 2 -26.67 -27.83 -18.43
C ASN A 2 -26.98 -26.62 -17.56
N LYS A 3 -26.09 -26.28 -16.63
CA LYS A 3 -26.24 -25.10 -15.78
C LYS A 3 -25.95 -23.87 -16.63
N THR A 4 -27.01 -23.18 -17.01
CA THR A 4 -26.96 -21.90 -17.72
C THR A 4 -26.39 -20.85 -16.76
N THR A 5 -25.14 -20.46 -16.96
CA THR A 5 -24.53 -19.31 -16.28
C THR A 5 -25.24 -18.06 -16.79
N LYS A 6 -26.20 -17.55 -16.02
CA LYS A 6 -26.83 -16.26 -16.29
C LYS A 6 -25.80 -15.18 -16.01
N ALA A 7 -25.28 -14.56 -17.06
CA ALA A 7 -24.49 -13.35 -16.96
C ALA A 7 -25.37 -12.26 -16.33
N LEU A 8 -25.13 -11.96 -15.05
CA LEU A 8 -25.66 -10.78 -14.38
C LEU A 8 -24.90 -9.57 -14.92
N LEU A 9 -25.38 -9.04 -16.05
CA LEU A 9 -25.02 -7.70 -16.50
C LEU A 9 -25.62 -6.71 -15.51
N ILE A 10 -24.82 -6.25 -14.55
CA ILE A 10 -25.19 -5.12 -13.68
C ILE A 10 -24.99 -3.86 -14.53
N PRO A 11 -26.06 -3.16 -14.94
CA PRO A 11 -25.90 -1.90 -15.65
C PRO A 11 -25.29 -0.89 -14.69
N ILE A 12 -24.07 -0.45 -14.98
CA ILE A 12 -23.43 0.67 -14.28
C ILE A 12 -24.23 1.92 -14.68
N ALA A 13 -25.24 2.25 -13.89
CA ALA A 13 -25.95 3.51 -14.04
C ALA A 13 -24.96 4.64 -13.74
N ALA A 14 -24.81 5.56 -14.68
CA ALA A 14 -24.03 6.79 -14.54
C ALA A 14 -24.67 7.67 -13.46
N PHE A 15 -24.35 7.37 -12.20
CA PHE A 15 -24.61 8.25 -11.07
C PHE A 15 -23.49 9.29 -11.06
N ALA A 16 -23.88 10.55 -11.24
CA ALA A 16 -23.01 11.69 -10.91
C ALA A 16 -22.84 11.70 -9.38
N VAL A 17 -21.86 10.95 -8.89
CA VAL A 17 -21.43 10.99 -7.50
C VAL A 17 -20.69 12.31 -7.33
N THR A 18 -21.34 13.30 -6.73
CA THR A 18 -20.63 14.48 -6.21
C THR A 18 -19.81 14.00 -5.02
N VAL A 19 -18.53 13.71 -5.29
CA VAL A 19 -17.57 13.24 -4.29
C VAL A 19 -17.26 14.39 -3.35
N THR A 20 -17.88 14.39 -2.16
CA THR A 20 -17.49 15.25 -1.02
C THR A 20 -16.94 14.40 0.13
N GLY A 21 -16.16 13.39 -0.19
CA GLY A 21 -15.39 12.62 0.78
C GLY A 21 -13.93 12.72 0.42
N ALA A 22 -13.09 13.14 1.36
CA ALA A 22 -11.64 13.06 1.27
C ALA A 22 -11.25 11.57 1.12
N SER A 23 -11.25 11.10 -0.12
CA SER A 23 -10.79 9.77 -0.45
C SER A 23 -9.27 9.80 -0.36
N ALA A 24 -8.68 8.98 0.51
CA ALA A 24 -7.24 8.76 0.56
C ALA A 24 -6.69 8.09 -0.73
N PHE A 25 -7.55 7.86 -1.72
CA PHE A 25 -7.18 7.46 -3.08
C PHE A 25 -7.10 8.70 -3.97
N ASN A 26 -5.88 9.09 -4.32
CA ASN A 26 -5.64 10.11 -5.32
C ASN A 26 -6.04 9.57 -6.71
N SER A 27 -7.19 10.02 -7.21
CA SER A 27 -7.74 9.63 -8.51
C SER A 27 -6.82 10.00 -9.67
N GLU A 28 -6.00 11.05 -9.52
CA GLU A 28 -5.02 11.47 -10.53
C GLU A 28 -3.95 10.41 -10.76
N VAL A 29 -3.53 9.69 -9.71
CA VAL A 29 -2.53 8.63 -9.84
C VAL A 29 -3.09 7.41 -10.55
N LEU A 30 -4.38 7.10 -10.34
CA LEU A 30 -5.06 6.03 -11.08
C LEU A 30 -5.19 6.38 -12.56
N VAL A 31 -5.49 7.64 -12.89
CA VAL A 31 -5.49 8.13 -14.27
C VAL A 31 -4.08 8.10 -14.88
N LYS A 32 -3.04 8.48 -14.10
CA LYS A 32 -1.63 8.37 -14.51
C LYS A 32 -1.22 6.92 -14.78
N ALA A 33 -1.79 5.96 -14.05
CA ALA A 33 -1.64 4.53 -14.28
C ALA A 33 -2.43 4.00 -15.49
N GLY A 34 -3.14 4.87 -16.23
CA GLY A 34 -3.84 4.56 -17.46
C GLY A 34 -5.30 4.13 -17.28
N LEU A 35 -5.89 4.32 -16.10
CA LEU A 35 -7.28 3.94 -15.86
C LEU A 35 -8.24 4.95 -16.46
N ASN A 36 -9.30 4.44 -17.07
CA ASN A 36 -10.41 5.26 -17.51
C ASN A 36 -11.37 5.57 -16.34
N THR A 37 -12.32 6.48 -16.58
CA THR A 37 -13.30 6.92 -15.58
C THR A 37 -14.14 5.78 -14.99
N ASP A 38 -14.55 4.80 -15.80
CA ASP A 38 -15.35 3.66 -15.34
C ASP A 38 -14.52 2.73 -14.42
N GLN A 39 -13.24 2.53 -14.75
CA GLN A 39 -12.30 1.77 -13.93
C GLN A 39 -11.99 2.46 -12.61
N VAL A 40 -11.83 3.79 -12.61
CA VAL A 40 -11.66 4.58 -11.38
C VAL A 40 -12.88 4.46 -10.48
N ALA A 41 -14.09 4.61 -11.03
CA ALA A 41 -15.33 4.43 -10.26
C ALA A 41 -15.50 3.00 -9.71
N ALA A 42 -15.03 1.99 -10.44
CA ALA A 42 -15.00 0.61 -9.95
C ALA A 42 -14.02 0.44 -8.78
N PHE A 43 -12.88 1.13 -8.81
CA PHE A 43 -11.91 1.15 -7.71
C PHE A 43 -12.47 1.76 -6.43
N GLU A 44 -13.16 2.90 -6.54
CA GLU A 44 -13.78 3.58 -5.41
C GLU A 44 -14.81 2.68 -4.71
N ARG A 45 -15.73 2.11 -5.48
CA ARG A 45 -16.73 1.15 -4.95
C ARG A 45 -16.09 -0.12 -4.38
N ALA A 46 -15.04 -0.64 -5.02
CA ALA A 46 -14.33 -1.79 -4.50
C ALA A 46 -13.61 -1.47 -3.18
N HIS A 47 -13.20 -0.22 -2.98
CA HIS A 47 -12.65 0.25 -1.72
C HIS A 47 -13.73 0.27 -0.62
N GLU A 48 -14.91 0.82 -0.90
CA GLU A 48 -16.06 0.81 0.03
C GLU A 48 -16.40 -0.62 0.46
N LEU A 49 -16.57 -1.55 -0.50
CA LEU A 49 -16.83 -2.96 -0.21
C LEU A 49 -15.74 -3.59 0.65
N ARG A 50 -14.46 -3.24 0.44
CA ARG A 50 -13.36 -3.69 1.29
C ARG A 50 -13.44 -3.16 2.72
N MET A 51 -13.86 -1.91 2.90
CA MET A 51 -14.05 -1.30 4.22
C MET A 51 -15.20 -1.97 4.98
N GLU A 52 -16.24 -2.40 4.25
CA GLU A 52 -17.36 -3.20 4.78
C GLU A 52 -16.98 -4.67 5.04
N GLY A 53 -15.81 -5.11 4.59
CA GLY A 53 -15.28 -6.47 4.76
C GLY A 53 -15.59 -7.42 3.61
N ASP A 54 -16.34 -6.98 2.60
CA ASP A 54 -16.70 -7.76 1.41
C ASP A 54 -15.59 -7.72 0.34
N LYS A 55 -14.53 -8.49 0.61
CA LYS A 55 -13.36 -8.58 -0.27
C LYS A 55 -13.66 -9.33 -1.58
N GLU A 56 -14.62 -10.23 -1.57
CA GLU A 56 -14.98 -11.02 -2.77
C GLU A 56 -15.76 -10.15 -3.75
N ALA A 57 -16.79 -9.43 -3.30
CA ALA A 57 -17.53 -8.50 -4.16
C ALA A 57 -16.62 -7.38 -4.70
N ALA A 58 -15.72 -6.85 -3.86
CA ALA A 58 -14.72 -5.88 -4.30
C ALA A 58 -13.84 -6.42 -5.44
N ARG A 59 -13.39 -7.67 -5.33
CA ARG A 59 -12.57 -8.31 -6.35
C ARG A 59 -13.35 -8.54 -7.64
N GLU A 60 -14.57 -9.03 -7.54
CA GLU A 60 -15.45 -9.25 -8.69
C GLU A 60 -15.73 -7.94 -9.44
N LEU A 61 -15.94 -6.85 -8.71
CA LEU A 61 -16.18 -5.53 -9.30
C LEU A 61 -14.97 -5.02 -10.10
N ILE A 62 -13.76 -5.14 -9.53
CA ILE A 62 -12.50 -4.77 -10.20
C ILE A 62 -12.31 -5.60 -11.47
N MET A 63 -12.47 -6.93 -11.37
CA MET A 63 -12.34 -7.82 -12.53
C MET A 63 -13.42 -7.55 -13.59
N GLY A 64 -14.66 -7.24 -13.16
CA GLY A 64 -15.78 -6.90 -14.04
C GLY A 64 -15.58 -5.60 -14.81
N ALA A 65 -14.83 -4.65 -14.24
CA ALA A 65 -14.41 -3.42 -14.91
C ALA A 65 -13.20 -3.60 -15.85
N GLY A 66 -12.76 -4.85 -16.08
CA GLY A 66 -11.64 -5.16 -16.96
C GLY A 66 -10.28 -4.78 -16.38
N ILE A 67 -10.18 -4.57 -15.07
CA ILE A 67 -8.91 -4.36 -14.38
C ILE A 67 -8.32 -5.73 -14.07
N ASP A 68 -7.32 -6.12 -14.84
CA ASP A 68 -6.63 -7.40 -14.69
C ASP A 68 -5.38 -7.28 -13.79
N MET A 69 -4.67 -8.40 -13.62
CA MET A 69 -3.48 -8.45 -12.77
C MET A 69 -2.32 -7.59 -13.30
N GLU A 70 -2.23 -7.38 -14.61
CA GLU A 70 -1.23 -6.51 -15.23
C GLU A 70 -1.53 -5.05 -14.88
N THR A 71 -2.77 -4.62 -15.07
CA THR A 71 -3.25 -3.29 -14.69
C THR A 71 -3.05 -3.04 -13.20
N MET A 72 -3.34 -4.02 -12.34
CA MET A 72 -3.09 -3.94 -10.90
C MET A 72 -1.60 -3.78 -10.56
N HIS A 73 -0.69 -4.32 -11.38
CA HIS A 73 0.75 -4.13 -11.22
C HIS A 73 1.14 -2.69 -11.55
N SER A 74 0.71 -2.18 -12.70
CA SER A 74 0.95 -0.78 -13.11
C SER A 74 0.39 0.22 -12.11
N ILE A 75 -0.79 -0.02 -11.55
CA ILE A 75 -1.35 0.80 -10.48
C ILE A 75 -0.46 0.77 -9.24
N ARG A 76 0.01 -0.43 -8.84
CA ARG A 76 0.89 -0.54 -7.67
C ARG A 76 2.20 0.21 -7.88
N ASP A 77 2.77 0.13 -9.07
CA ASP A 77 4.01 0.85 -9.41
C ASP A 77 3.79 2.36 -9.39
N ALA A 78 2.73 2.85 -10.04
CA ALA A 78 2.36 4.27 -10.01
C ALA A 78 2.09 4.77 -8.58
N MET A 79 1.45 3.95 -7.74
CA MET A 79 1.24 4.27 -6.32
C MET A 79 2.54 4.29 -5.53
N HIS A 80 3.48 3.38 -5.79
CA HIS A 80 4.79 3.38 -5.16
C HIS A 80 5.64 4.59 -5.57
N GLU A 81 5.57 5.00 -6.83
CA GLU A 81 6.21 6.22 -7.32
C GLU A 81 5.61 7.45 -6.65
N HIS A 82 4.28 7.57 -6.64
CA HIS A 82 3.60 8.69 -5.99
C HIS A 82 3.90 8.75 -4.49
N GLN A 83 3.94 7.62 -3.79
CA GLN A 83 4.33 7.57 -2.38
C GLN A 83 5.77 8.03 -2.14
N GLN A 84 6.69 7.75 -3.07
CA GLN A 84 8.07 8.24 -3.00
C GLN A 84 8.12 9.76 -3.24
N GLU A 85 7.39 10.25 -4.23
CA GLU A 85 7.27 11.69 -4.51
C GLU A 85 6.71 12.43 -3.30
N MET A 86 5.56 11.99 -2.76
CA MET A 86 4.95 12.60 -1.56
C MET A 86 5.90 12.56 -0.37
N ARG A 87 6.59 11.44 -0.15
CA ARG A 87 7.54 11.32 0.95
C ARG A 87 8.68 12.33 0.81
N SER A 88 9.22 12.51 -0.39
CA SER A 88 10.27 13.51 -0.63
C SER A 88 9.77 14.92 -0.32
N VAL A 89 8.57 15.29 -0.78
CA VAL A 89 8.01 16.62 -0.52
C VAL A 89 7.77 16.86 0.97
N ILE A 90 7.29 15.84 1.69
CA ILE A 90 7.11 15.92 3.15
C ILE A 90 8.47 16.07 3.85
N ASP A 91 9.46 15.26 3.47
CA ASP A 91 10.81 15.31 4.04
C ASP A 91 11.44 16.71 3.81
N ASP A 92 11.32 17.26 2.60
CA ASP A 92 11.79 18.61 2.27
C ASP A 92 11.10 19.70 3.12
N ALA A 93 9.77 19.61 3.29
CA ALA A 93 9.02 20.55 4.12
C ALA A 93 9.40 20.46 5.61
N VAL A 94 9.67 19.25 6.10
CA VAL A 94 10.14 19.00 7.46
C VAL A 94 11.54 19.56 7.68
N GLU A 95 12.47 19.35 6.73
CA GLU A 95 13.83 19.90 6.78
C GLU A 95 13.84 21.43 6.71
N ALA A 96 12.99 22.01 5.85
CA ALA A 96 12.79 23.45 5.76
C ALA A 96 12.02 24.05 6.94
N ARG A 97 11.41 23.20 7.79
CA ARG A 97 10.49 23.57 8.87
C ARG A 97 9.33 24.45 8.37
N ASP A 98 8.85 24.15 7.17
CA ASP A 98 7.76 24.88 6.51
C ASP A 98 6.43 24.17 6.74
N TYR A 99 5.67 24.68 7.72
CA TYR A 99 4.35 24.13 8.06
C TYR A 99 3.34 24.26 6.92
N ALA A 100 3.40 25.35 6.15
CA ALA A 100 2.45 25.58 5.07
C ALA A 100 2.68 24.58 3.93
N ALA A 101 3.94 24.38 3.53
CA ALA A 101 4.30 23.37 2.55
C ALA A 101 3.99 21.95 3.04
N PHE A 102 4.17 21.68 4.34
CA PHE A 102 3.83 20.39 4.93
C PHE A 102 2.33 20.09 4.81
N ILE A 103 1.45 21.03 5.21
CA ILE A 103 -0.01 20.83 5.14
C ILE A 103 -0.50 20.62 3.72
N GLU A 104 0.05 21.34 2.75
CA GLU A 104 -0.22 21.12 1.33
C GLU A 104 0.21 19.70 0.89
N ALA A 105 1.40 19.26 1.31
CA ALA A 105 1.93 17.95 0.96
C ALA A 105 1.17 16.78 1.58
N VAL A 106 0.59 16.97 2.77
CA VAL A 106 -0.16 15.91 3.48
C VAL A 106 -1.67 15.98 3.27
N GLU A 107 -2.16 16.91 2.45
CA GLU A 107 -3.60 17.09 2.20
C GLU A 107 -4.26 15.77 1.76
N GLY A 108 -5.43 15.48 2.34
CA GLY A 108 -6.18 14.24 2.04
C GLY A 108 -5.55 12.96 2.59
N SER A 109 -4.45 13.05 3.36
CA SER A 109 -3.86 11.93 4.08
C SER A 109 -4.28 11.91 5.55
N PRO A 110 -4.26 10.74 6.22
CA PRO A 110 -4.51 10.64 7.67
C PRO A 110 -3.53 11.47 8.52
N VAL A 111 -2.39 11.89 7.96
CA VAL A 111 -1.41 12.74 8.66
C VAL A 111 -1.96 14.15 8.87
N ALA A 112 -2.75 14.67 7.92
CA ALA A 112 -3.37 15.99 8.03
C ALA A 112 -4.40 16.05 9.18
N ASP A 113 -5.06 14.93 9.48
CA ASP A 113 -6.01 14.83 10.59
C ASP A 113 -5.31 14.76 11.96
N ILE A 114 -4.04 14.33 11.98
CA ILE A 114 -3.24 14.18 13.20
C ILE A 114 -2.47 15.47 13.50
N VAL A 115 -1.83 16.05 12.48
CA VAL A 115 -1.01 17.26 12.61
C VAL A 115 -1.84 18.46 12.17
N THR A 116 -2.56 19.05 13.12
CA THR A 116 -3.55 20.11 12.84
C THR A 116 -3.09 21.52 13.22
N SER A 117 -1.95 21.62 13.92
CA SER A 117 -1.38 22.88 14.37
C SER A 117 0.13 22.97 14.13
N GLU A 118 0.66 24.19 14.13
CA GLU A 118 2.12 24.42 14.05
C GLU A 118 2.88 23.76 15.20
N ASP A 119 2.27 23.64 16.39
CA ASP A 119 2.93 23.00 17.53
C ASP A 119 2.98 21.47 17.37
N ASP A 120 1.93 20.86 16.80
CA ASP A 120 1.96 19.45 16.41
C ASP A 120 3.03 19.20 15.35
N PHE A 121 3.15 20.11 14.38
CA PHE A 121 4.18 20.04 13.36
C PHE A 121 5.59 20.16 13.95
N LYS A 122 5.84 21.06 14.90
CA LYS A 122 7.15 21.13 15.60
C LYS A 122 7.49 19.83 16.31
N ARG A 123 6.52 19.18 16.96
CA ARG A 123 6.71 17.86 17.58
C ARG A 123 6.99 16.79 16.53
N PHE A 124 6.31 16.85 15.39
CA PHE A 124 6.55 15.95 14.27
C PHE A 124 7.98 16.11 13.71
N VAL A 125 8.46 17.34 13.50
CA VAL A 125 9.84 17.63 13.11
C VAL A 125 10.83 17.08 14.15
N GLN A 126 10.58 17.30 15.43
CA GLN A 126 11.43 16.76 16.51
C GLN A 126 11.52 15.22 16.46
N ALA A 127 10.40 14.54 16.23
CA ALA A 127 10.40 13.09 16.06
C ALA A 127 11.18 12.66 14.81
N HIS A 128 11.11 13.43 13.73
CA HIS A 128 11.89 13.18 12.50
C HIS A 128 13.40 13.30 12.76
N GLU A 129 13.84 14.36 13.44
CA GLU A 129 15.25 14.56 13.82
C GLU A 129 15.78 13.40 14.69
N LEU A 130 15.03 13.01 15.73
CA LEU A 130 15.40 11.87 16.60
C LEU A 130 15.53 10.56 15.82
N ARG A 131 14.66 10.30 14.83
CA ARG A 131 14.82 9.13 13.96
C ARG A 131 16.09 9.19 13.11
N ALA A 132 16.42 10.36 12.57
CA ALA A 132 17.63 10.56 11.78
C ALA A 132 18.89 10.34 12.61
N GLU A 133 18.86 10.71 13.89
CA GLU A 133 19.92 10.46 14.87
C GLU A 133 19.97 9.00 15.37
N GLY A 134 18.96 8.20 15.06
CA GLY A 134 18.87 6.79 15.42
C GLY A 134 18.10 6.52 16.72
N ASP A 135 17.61 7.55 17.41
CA ASP A 135 16.75 7.42 18.59
C ASP A 135 15.29 7.17 18.20
N LYS A 136 15.06 5.94 17.74
CA LYS A 136 13.74 5.49 17.28
C LYS A 136 12.72 5.40 18.41
N GLU A 137 13.16 5.14 19.65
CA GLU A 137 12.27 5.00 20.80
C GLU A 137 11.71 6.36 21.23
N ALA A 138 12.58 7.37 21.38
CA ALA A 138 12.13 8.73 21.72
C ALA A 138 11.26 9.32 20.61
N ALA A 139 11.64 9.13 19.35
CA ALA A 139 10.80 9.55 18.23
C ALA A 139 9.43 8.86 18.22
N GLN A 140 9.38 7.55 18.53
CA GLN A 140 8.12 6.82 18.59
C GLN A 140 7.22 7.33 19.72
N ALA A 141 7.78 7.68 20.88
CA ALA A 141 7.02 8.24 21.98
C ALA A 141 6.32 9.54 21.56
N ILE A 142 7.04 10.45 20.90
CA ILE A 142 6.47 11.71 20.40
C ILE A 142 5.36 11.45 19.37
N MET A 143 5.59 10.50 18.45
CA MET A 143 4.61 10.15 17.43
C MET A 143 3.34 9.53 18.05
N ASN A 144 3.48 8.65 19.05
CA ASN A 144 2.34 8.11 19.78
C ASN A 144 1.55 9.21 20.49
N ASP A 145 2.24 10.15 21.13
CA ASP A 145 1.60 11.27 21.82
C ASP A 145 0.86 12.23 20.86
N LEU A 146 1.31 12.32 19.61
CA LEU A 146 0.60 13.03 18.55
C LEU A 146 -0.64 12.28 18.07
N GLY A 147 -0.77 10.99 18.36
CA GLY A 147 -1.89 10.15 17.93
C GLY A 147 -1.56 9.21 16.77
N PHE A 148 -0.27 9.06 16.41
CA PHE A 148 0.15 8.00 15.49
C PHE A 148 0.17 6.67 16.24
N GLU A 149 -0.93 5.92 16.13
CA GLU A 149 -0.99 4.59 16.73
C GLU A 149 0.04 3.65 16.06
N PRO A 150 0.88 2.96 16.85
CA PRO A 150 1.71 1.91 16.31
C PRO A 150 0.76 0.84 15.73
N LYS A 151 1.05 0.36 14.52
CA LYS A 151 0.32 -0.77 13.94
C LYS A 151 0.63 -2.03 14.75
N GLU A 152 -0.04 -2.20 15.88
CA GLU A 152 -0.03 -3.43 16.65
C GLU A 152 -0.54 -4.55 15.74
N GLY A 153 0.36 -5.43 15.28
CA GLY A 153 -0.05 -6.71 14.69
C GLY A 153 0.46 -7.11 13.31
N ARG A 154 1.51 -6.52 12.72
CA ARG A 154 2.08 -7.01 11.44
C ARG A 154 3.54 -7.43 11.42
N MET A 155 4.09 -7.85 12.57
CA MET A 155 5.41 -8.50 12.66
C MET A 155 5.34 -9.97 13.11
N LYS A 156 4.31 -10.71 12.69
CA LYS A 156 4.25 -12.17 12.86
C LYS A 156 3.96 -12.82 11.51
N GLY A 157 5.00 -13.32 10.83
CA GLY A 157 4.79 -14.42 9.87
C GLY A 157 5.48 -14.41 8.50
N HIS A 158 6.51 -13.62 8.20
CA HIS A 158 7.21 -13.74 6.89
C HIS A 158 8.74 -13.82 6.92
N ALA A 159 9.34 -14.09 8.08
CA ALA A 159 10.74 -14.50 8.16
C ALA A 159 10.81 -16.02 8.33
N GLY A 160 10.73 -16.78 7.23
CA GLY A 160 10.82 -18.23 7.33
C GLY A 160 10.44 -19.01 6.07
N MET A 161 10.96 -18.66 4.91
CA MET A 161 10.90 -19.57 3.75
C MET A 161 12.08 -19.36 2.79
N HIS A 162 13.28 -19.31 3.37
CA HIS A 162 14.52 -19.61 2.65
C HIS A 162 15.35 -20.51 3.55
N LYS A 163 15.03 -21.81 3.56
CA LYS A 163 15.90 -22.82 4.13
C LYS A 163 15.92 -24.04 3.22
N GLU A 164 17.11 -24.22 2.63
CA GLU A 164 17.74 -25.49 2.27
C GLU A 164 17.03 -26.39 1.25
N ASN A 165 17.44 -26.27 -0.01
CA ASN A 165 17.54 -27.40 -0.94
C ASN A 165 18.94 -27.39 -1.59
N ASP A 166 19.97 -27.19 -0.77
CA ASP A 166 21.34 -27.55 -1.12
C ASP A 166 21.79 -28.61 -0.11
N GLU A 167 22.41 -29.68 -0.60
CA GLU A 167 22.88 -30.88 0.11
C GLU A 167 21.83 -31.91 0.57
N SER A 168 21.44 -32.78 -0.37
CA SER A 168 21.15 -34.19 -0.05
C SER A 168 22.22 -35.11 -0.63
N ALA A 169 23.15 -35.46 0.26
CA ALA A 169 23.74 -36.79 0.42
C ALA A 169 24.66 -37.32 -0.69
N ASP A 170 25.93 -36.94 -0.56
CA ASP A 170 27.02 -37.91 -0.59
C ASP A 170 26.74 -39.03 0.46
N HIS A 171 26.41 -40.22 -0.03
CA HIS A 171 26.51 -41.48 0.70
C HIS A 171 27.22 -42.52 -0.18
N ARG A 172 28.54 -42.55 -0.02
CA ARG A 172 29.45 -43.70 -0.14
C ARG A 172 28.74 -45.06 -0.14
N ASN A 173 29.06 -45.91 -1.12
CA ASN A 173 29.79 -47.16 -0.83
C ASN A 173 30.37 -47.80 -2.09
N GLY A 174 31.68 -48.07 -2.07
CA GLY A 174 32.38 -48.68 -3.18
C GLY A 174 32.20 -50.20 -3.28
N ARG A 175 32.52 -50.76 -4.45
CA ARG A 175 33.16 -52.07 -4.65
C ARG A 175 33.33 -52.38 -6.14
N GLY A 176 34.50 -52.92 -6.47
CA GLY A 176 34.78 -53.58 -7.76
C GLY A 176 35.82 -52.82 -8.59
N ALA A 177 37.11 -52.88 -8.28
CA ALA A 177 37.98 -54.01 -8.63
C ALA A 177 37.77 -54.50 -10.08
N ARG A 178 38.71 -54.14 -10.97
CA ARG A 178 39.22 -54.91 -12.12
C ARG A 178 40.36 -54.05 -12.70
N HIS A 179 41.57 -54.20 -12.19
CA HIS A 179 42.62 -55.10 -12.71
C HIS A 179 42.85 -55.02 -14.22
N ALA A 180 44.13 -54.82 -14.52
CA ALA A 180 44.75 -54.50 -15.79
C ALA A 180 44.61 -55.59 -16.88
N GLN A 181 45.01 -55.14 -18.09
CA GLN A 181 45.30 -55.84 -19.34
C GLN A 181 44.16 -55.92 -20.36
#